data_AF-A0A2M7ZS77-F1
#
_entry.id   AF-A0A2M7ZS77-F1
#
_cell.length_a   1.000
_cell.length_b   1.000
_cell.length_c   1.000
_cell.angle_alpha   90.00
_cell.angle_beta   90.00
_cell.angle_gamma   90.00
#
_symmetry.space_group_name_H-M   'P 1'
#
loop_
_entity.id
_entity.type
_entity.pdbx_description
1 polymer ?
#
loop_
_entity_poly.entity_id
_entity_poly.type
_entity_poly.pdbx_seq_one_letter_code
_entity_poly.pdbx_strand_id
1 'polypeptide(L)'
;MLDFKVEEKIDFETEIKKLKKEINAVILAHYYQESEIQDIADFVGDSLELAKTAKKTSADVIVFAGVHFMAETAKILNPHKLVLLPDLDAGCSLADSCPAPLFKNFREHHPDHIAITYINCTAAVKALSDIICTSSNAESLIKQIPSGQP
;
A
#
# COMPACT_ATOMS: atom_id res chain seq x y z
N MET A 1 -41.38 35.08 -0.16
CA MET A 1 -41.08 33.70 -0.59
C MET A 1 -39.57 33.61 -0.63
N LEU A 2 -38.96 32.95 0.35
CA LEU A 2 -37.49 32.83 0.42
C LEU A 2 -37.06 31.77 -0.58
N ASP A 3 -36.35 32.18 -1.63
CA ASP A 3 -35.66 31.27 -2.54
C ASP A 3 -34.48 30.65 -1.81
N PHE A 4 -34.71 29.50 -1.18
CA PHE A 4 -33.64 28.64 -0.72
C PHE A 4 -33.00 27.98 -1.96
N LYS A 5 -31.81 28.44 -2.34
CA LYS A 5 -30.92 27.66 -3.21
C LYS A 5 -30.58 26.38 -2.47
N VAL A 6 -31.16 25.26 -2.89
CA VAL A 6 -30.71 23.93 -2.51
C VAL A 6 -29.31 23.79 -3.13
N GLU A 7 -28.27 23.73 -2.30
CA GLU A 7 -26.94 23.33 -2.75
C GLU A 7 -27.08 21.97 -3.45
N GLU A 8 -26.67 21.87 -4.71
CA GLU A 8 -26.63 20.60 -5.43
C GLU A 8 -25.77 19.63 -4.63
N LYS A 9 -26.40 18.63 -4.03
CA LYS A 9 -25.71 17.58 -3.28
C LYS A 9 -24.89 16.79 -4.30
N ILE A 10 -23.56 16.94 -4.22
CA ILE A 10 -22.62 16.24 -5.10
C ILE A 10 -22.81 14.73 -4.89
N ASP A 11 -23.07 14.02 -5.98
CA ASP A 11 -23.01 12.56 -6.00
C ASP A 11 -21.55 12.13 -6.17
N PHE A 12 -20.89 11.86 -5.04
CA PHE A 12 -19.47 11.50 -5.02
C PHE A 12 -19.18 10.21 -5.79
N GLU A 13 -20.07 9.23 -5.78
CA GLU A 13 -19.85 7.96 -6.48
C GLU A 13 -19.77 8.20 -7.99
N THR A 14 -20.72 8.98 -8.53
CA THR A 14 -20.75 9.34 -9.94
C THR A 14 -19.52 10.15 -10.34
N GLU A 15 -19.13 11.17 -9.56
CA GLU A 15 -17.97 11.99 -9.87
C GLU A 15 -16.65 11.21 -9.75
N ILE A 16 -16.50 10.33 -8.75
CA ILE A 16 -15.32 9.46 -8.63
C ILE A 16 -15.23 8.51 -9.83
N LYS A 17 -16.34 7.88 -10.23
CA LYS A 17 -16.35 6.98 -11.40
C LYS A 17 -16.02 7.71 -12.70
N LYS A 18 -16.45 8.96 -12.83
CA LYS A 18 -16.14 9.83 -13.96
C LYS A 18 -14.65 10.19 -13.98
N LEU A 19 -14.13 10.76 -12.90
CA LEU A 19 -12.71 11.13 -12.77
C LEU A 19 -11.79 9.94 -12.96
N LYS A 20 -12.14 8.78 -12.38
CA LYS A 20 -11.40 7.52 -12.55
C LYS A 20 -11.20 7.18 -14.02
N LYS A 21 -12.23 7.34 -14.86
CA LYS A 21 -12.14 7.10 -16.31
C LYS A 21 -11.31 8.16 -17.01
N GLU A 22 -11.50 9.42 -16.67
CA GLU A 22 -10.80 10.56 -17.30
C GLU A 22 -9.28 10.46 -17.15
N ILE A 23 -8.79 10.01 -15.99
CA ILE A 23 -7.36 9.88 -15.71
C ILE A 23 -6.81 8.46 -15.88
N ASN A 24 -7.61 7.53 -16.41
CA ASN A 24 -7.27 6.11 -16.51
C ASN A 24 -6.71 5.54 -15.18
N ALA A 25 -7.49 5.72 -14.10
CA ALA A 25 -7.13 5.25 -12.76
C ALA A 25 -7.71 3.87 -12.45
N VAL A 26 -6.99 3.14 -11.58
CA VAL A 26 -7.50 2.00 -10.83
C VAL A 26 -7.59 2.36 -9.34
N ILE A 27 -8.69 2.00 -8.68
CA ILE A 27 -8.85 2.14 -7.23
C ILE A 27 -8.57 0.79 -6.57
N LEU A 28 -7.55 0.75 -5.73
CA LEU A 28 -7.17 -0.43 -4.94
C LEU A 28 -7.51 -0.16 -3.47
N ALA A 29 -8.36 -1.00 -2.88
CA ALA A 29 -8.80 -0.82 -1.49
C ALA A 29 -8.38 -1.99 -0.59
N HIS A 30 -7.93 -1.68 0.62
CA HIS A 30 -7.71 -2.70 1.64
C HIS A 30 -9.04 -3.12 2.30
N TYR A 31 -9.10 -4.35 2.82
CA TYR A 31 -10.27 -4.88 3.54
C TYR A 31 -10.76 -4.04 4.73
N TYR A 32 -9.94 -3.12 5.22
CA TYR A 32 -10.26 -2.25 6.37
C TYR A 32 -10.87 -0.90 5.97
N GLN A 33 -11.08 -0.66 4.67
CA GLN A 33 -11.77 0.55 4.21
C GLN A 33 -13.27 0.45 4.48
N GLU A 34 -13.92 1.60 4.60
CA GLU A 34 -15.39 1.68 4.71
C GLU A 34 -16.08 1.04 3.49
N SER A 35 -17.28 0.49 3.68
CA SER A 35 -18.00 -0.24 2.62
C SER A 35 -18.18 0.59 1.35
N GLU A 36 -18.49 1.88 1.51
CA GLU A 36 -18.69 2.82 0.40
C GLU A 36 -17.42 2.98 -0.48
N ILE A 37 -16.23 2.85 0.13
CA ILE A 37 -14.94 2.86 -0.59
C ILE A 37 -14.68 1.53 -1.27
N GLN A 38 -15.05 0.42 -0.63
CA GLN A 38 -14.94 -0.92 -1.23
C GLN A 38 -15.87 -1.05 -2.45
N ASP A 39 -17.08 -0.49 -2.40
CA ASP A 39 -18.07 -0.56 -3.48
C ASP A 39 -17.62 0.16 -4.77
N ILE A 40 -16.76 1.17 -4.66
CA ILE A 40 -16.20 1.91 -5.81
C ILE A 40 -14.83 1.40 -6.28
N ALA A 41 -14.20 0.52 -5.49
CA ALA A 41 -12.88 -0.03 -5.80
C ALA A 41 -12.92 -1.00 -6.99
N ASP A 42 -11.87 -1.01 -7.79
CA ASP A 42 -11.71 -2.00 -8.86
C ASP A 42 -11.18 -3.32 -8.33
N PHE A 43 -10.50 -3.29 -7.18
CA PHE A 43 -10.00 -4.46 -6.48
C PHE A 43 -9.93 -4.22 -4.98
N VAL A 44 -10.44 -5.17 -4.20
CA VAL A 44 -10.36 -5.20 -2.75
C VAL A 44 -9.53 -6.42 -2.34
N GLY A 45 -8.54 -6.23 -1.46
CA GLY A 45 -7.62 -7.31 -1.10
C GLY A 45 -6.76 -7.08 0.14
N ASP A 46 -5.98 -8.09 0.52
CA ASP A 46 -4.92 -7.95 1.51
C ASP A 46 -3.68 -7.22 0.93
N SER A 47 -2.66 -7.00 1.76
CA SER A 47 -1.45 -6.30 1.32
C SER A 47 -0.71 -6.99 0.16
N LEU A 48 -0.68 -8.33 0.13
CA LEU A 48 0.00 -9.10 -0.90
C LEU A 48 -0.77 -9.07 -2.21
N GLU A 49 -2.09 -9.24 -2.14
CA GLU A 49 -3.01 -9.17 -3.26
C GLU A 49 -2.95 -7.78 -3.91
N LEU A 50 -3.04 -6.71 -3.11
CA LEU A 50 -2.95 -5.33 -3.60
C LEU A 50 -1.60 -5.05 -4.26
N ALA A 51 -0.48 -5.51 -3.68
CA ALA A 51 0.84 -5.36 -4.30
C ALA A 51 0.93 -6.09 -5.66
N LYS A 52 0.37 -7.30 -5.76
CA LYS A 52 0.30 -8.06 -7.02
C LYS A 52 -0.59 -7.37 -8.05
N THR A 53 -1.74 -6.84 -7.64
CA THR A 53 -2.67 -6.13 -8.52
C THR A 53 -2.07 -4.82 -9.01
N ALA A 54 -1.43 -4.05 -8.12
CA ALA A 54 -0.69 -2.83 -8.47
C ALA A 54 0.40 -3.10 -9.51
N LYS A 55 1.13 -4.22 -9.40
CA LYS A 55 2.17 -4.59 -10.39
C LYS A 55 1.58 -4.98 -11.75
N LYS A 56 0.40 -5.60 -11.78
CA LYS A 56 -0.23 -6.14 -13.00
C LYS A 56 -1.09 -5.12 -13.75
N THR A 57 -1.55 -4.06 -13.09
CA THR A 57 -2.46 -3.09 -13.72
C THR A 57 -1.83 -2.40 -14.93
N SER A 58 -2.64 -2.09 -15.92
CA SER A 58 -2.29 -1.24 -17.07
C SER A 58 -2.76 0.20 -16.91
N ALA A 59 -3.42 0.54 -15.80
CA ALA A 59 -3.86 1.90 -15.49
C ALA A 59 -2.65 2.84 -15.33
N ASP A 60 -2.82 4.10 -15.71
CA ASP A 60 -1.78 5.14 -15.60
C ASP A 60 -1.67 5.68 -14.18
N VAL A 61 -2.79 5.67 -13.46
CA VAL A 61 -2.93 6.16 -12.09
C VAL A 61 -3.40 5.04 -11.17
N ILE A 62 -2.82 4.94 -9.98
CA ILE A 62 -3.26 4.05 -8.91
C ILE A 62 -3.74 4.92 -7.76
N VAL A 63 -5.04 4.89 -7.44
CA VAL A 63 -5.57 5.46 -6.20
C VAL A 63 -5.57 4.34 -5.16
N PHE A 64 -4.75 4.51 -4.12
CA PHE A 64 -4.56 3.50 -3.09
C PHE A 64 -5.36 3.88 -1.84
N ALA A 65 -6.53 3.26 -1.67
CA ALA A 65 -7.35 3.38 -0.48
C ALA A 65 -6.84 2.44 0.62
N GLY A 66 -5.79 2.88 1.30
CA GLY A 66 -5.09 2.13 2.33
C GLY A 66 -4.18 3.05 3.14
N VAL A 67 -3.09 2.49 3.67
CA VAL A 67 -2.12 3.23 4.49
C VAL A 67 -0.82 3.48 3.74
N HIS A 68 -0.02 4.43 4.23
CA HIS A 68 1.16 4.99 3.57
C HIS A 68 2.13 3.94 3.01
N PHE A 69 2.55 2.96 3.82
CA PHE A 69 3.51 1.96 3.38
C PHE A 69 2.99 1.07 2.23
N MET A 70 1.67 0.91 2.11
CA MET A 70 1.07 0.13 1.02
C MET A 70 1.11 0.93 -0.28
N ALA A 71 0.78 2.23 -0.21
CA ALA A 71 0.91 3.14 -1.35
C ALA A 71 2.39 3.27 -1.79
N GLU A 72 3.33 3.37 -0.85
CA GLU A 72 4.77 3.32 -1.16
C GLU A 72 5.14 2.02 -1.89
N THR A 73 4.61 0.88 -1.44
CA THR A 73 4.87 -0.42 -2.10
C THR A 73 4.33 -0.42 -3.54
N ALA A 74 3.13 0.12 -3.77
CA ALA A 74 2.59 0.27 -5.12
C ALA A 74 3.46 1.17 -6.00
N LYS A 75 4.01 2.26 -5.44
CA LYS A 75 4.92 3.18 -6.13
C LYS A 75 6.28 2.55 -6.43
N ILE A 76 6.85 1.78 -5.51
CA ILE A 76 8.10 1.02 -5.71
C ILE A 76 7.93 0.04 -6.88
N LEU A 77 6.79 -0.65 -6.95
CA LEU A 77 6.49 -1.61 -8.02
C LEU A 77 6.13 -0.93 -9.36
N ASN A 78 5.74 0.34 -9.33
CA ASN A 78 5.33 1.13 -10.50
C ASN A 78 6.02 2.51 -10.50
N PRO A 79 7.34 2.58 -10.68
CA PRO A 79 8.10 3.82 -10.51
C PRO A 79 7.63 4.96 -11.43
N HIS A 80 7.09 4.63 -12.61
CA HIS A 80 6.64 5.60 -13.61
C HIS A 80 5.16 5.98 -13.51
N LYS A 81 4.34 5.24 -12.77
CA LYS A 81 2.91 5.55 -12.62
C LYS A 81 2.69 6.58 -11.51
N LEU A 82 1.60 7.33 -11.62
CA LEU A 82 1.15 8.17 -10.51
C LEU A 82 0.45 7.28 -9.47
N VAL A 83 0.89 7.35 -8.22
CA VAL A 83 0.24 6.68 -7.09
C VAL A 83 -0.27 7.75 -6.14
N LEU A 84 -1.57 7.75 -5.90
CA LEU A 84 -2.27 8.70 -5.05
C LEU A 84 -2.73 8.00 -3.77
N LEU A 85 -2.42 8.60 -2.64
CA LEU A 85 -2.94 8.23 -1.34
C LEU A 85 -3.90 9.35 -0.89
N PRO A 86 -5.21 9.08 -0.71
CA PRO A 86 -6.18 10.12 -0.39
C PRO A 86 -5.89 10.90 0.89
N ASP A 87 -5.26 10.26 1.87
CA ASP A 87 -4.86 10.85 3.14
C ASP A 87 -3.42 10.45 3.49
N LEU A 88 -2.50 11.42 3.49
CA LEU A 88 -1.09 11.20 3.80
C LEU A 88 -0.86 10.87 5.28
N ASP A 89 -1.79 11.22 6.17
CA ASP A 89 -1.74 10.91 7.60
C ASP A 89 -2.22 9.48 7.91
N ALA A 90 -2.65 8.72 6.90
CA ALA A 90 -3.00 7.30 7.00
C ALA A 90 -1.75 6.43 7.28
N GLY A 91 -1.26 6.48 8.52
CA GLY A 91 -0.06 5.78 8.99
C GLY A 91 -0.29 4.34 9.45
N CYS A 92 0.79 3.72 9.96
CA CYS A 92 0.73 2.41 10.60
C CYS A 92 1.72 2.36 11.76
N SER A 93 1.20 2.28 12.99
CA SER A 93 2.03 2.23 14.20
C SER A 93 3.06 1.10 14.19
N LEU A 94 2.77 -0.01 13.51
CA LEU A 94 3.72 -1.11 13.33
C LEU A 94 4.89 -0.71 12.43
N ALA A 95 4.64 0.05 11.37
CA ALA A 95 5.71 0.57 10.52
C ALA A 95 6.58 1.59 11.28
N ASP A 96 5.96 2.42 12.11
CA ASP A 96 6.66 3.43 12.93
C ASP A 96 7.52 2.80 14.03
N SER A 97 7.17 1.58 14.47
CA SER A 97 7.91 0.84 15.50
C SER A 97 9.29 0.36 15.06
N CYS A 98 9.61 0.42 13.77
CA CYS A 98 10.92 0.05 13.22
C CYS A 98 11.54 1.23 12.44
N PRO A 99 12.17 2.19 13.12
CA PRO A 99 12.83 3.31 12.46
C PRO A 99 14.02 2.84 11.62
N ALA A 100 14.10 3.30 10.38
CA ALA A 100 15.15 2.91 9.44
C ALA A 100 16.59 3.13 9.97
N PRO A 101 16.92 4.22 10.69
CA PRO A 101 18.28 4.39 11.23
C PRO A 101 18.66 3.33 12.27
N LEU A 102 17.72 2.92 13.12
CA LEU A 102 17.94 1.87 14.11
C LEU A 102 18.06 0.50 13.45
N PHE A 103 17.20 0.22 12.47
CA PHE A 103 17.29 -1.02 11.70
C PHE A 103 18.58 -1.11 10.88
N LYS A 104 19.03 0.00 10.29
CA LYS A 104 20.32 0.08 9.61
C LYS A 104 21.47 -0.27 10.55
N ASN A 105 21.49 0.35 11.75
CA ASN A 105 22.53 0.05 12.73
C ASN A 105 22.51 -1.42 13.16
N PHE A 106 21.33 -2.02 13.33
CA PHE A 106 21.20 -3.46 13.56
C PHE A 106 21.80 -4.27 12.41
N ARG A 107 21.46 -3.97 11.16
CA ARG A 107 22.01 -4.66 9.97
C ARG A 107 23.54 -4.57 9.88
N GLU A 108 24.12 -3.42 10.23
CA GLU A 108 25.58 -3.21 10.23
C GLU A 108 26.31 -4.08 11.27
N HIS A 109 25.66 -4.40 12.40
CA HIS A 109 26.22 -5.32 13.40
C HIS A 109 25.97 -6.80 13.07
N HIS A 110 25.11 -7.08 12.10
CA HIS A 110 24.71 -8.43 11.69
C HIS A 110 24.83 -8.61 10.16
N PRO A 111 26.03 -8.40 9.57
CA PRO A 111 26.21 -8.34 8.12
C PRO A 111 26.02 -9.68 7.40
N ASP A 112 26.06 -10.80 8.11
CA ASP A 112 25.88 -12.16 7.61
C ASP A 112 24.44 -12.68 7.75
N HIS A 113 23.54 -11.92 8.39
CA HIS A 113 22.15 -12.32 8.60
C HIS A 113 21.26 -11.98 7.40
N ILE A 114 20.21 -12.77 7.16
CA ILE A 114 19.18 -12.47 6.16
C ILE A 114 18.02 -11.72 6.83
N ALA A 115 17.79 -10.48 6.39
CA ALA A 115 16.66 -9.68 6.84
C ALA A 115 15.38 -10.01 6.06
N ILE A 116 14.52 -10.83 6.66
CA ILE A 116 13.13 -10.99 6.23
C ILE A 116 12.26 -9.99 7.00
N THR A 117 11.69 -9.00 6.31
CA THR A 117 10.94 -7.92 6.94
C THR A 117 9.48 -7.95 6.51
N TYR A 118 8.59 -7.75 7.48
CA TYR A 118 7.16 -7.66 7.23
C TYR A 118 6.82 -6.42 6.38
N ILE A 119 5.85 -6.53 5.47
CA ILE A 119 5.50 -5.49 4.50
C ILE A 119 5.08 -4.16 5.13
N ASN A 120 4.55 -4.21 6.37
CA ASN A 120 4.19 -3.06 7.20
C ASN A 120 5.44 -2.38 7.77
N CYS A 121 6.29 -1.88 6.89
CA CYS A 121 7.48 -1.10 7.20
C CYS A 121 7.65 0.02 6.17
N THR A 122 8.43 1.05 6.47
CA THR A 122 8.67 2.16 5.54
C THR A 122 9.46 1.71 4.31
N ALA A 123 9.38 2.45 3.20
CA ALA A 123 10.24 2.25 2.04
C ALA A 123 11.74 2.22 2.39
N ALA A 124 12.16 3.04 3.37
CA ALA A 124 13.55 3.08 3.83
C ALA A 124 13.96 1.78 4.54
N VAL A 125 13.09 1.19 5.35
CA VAL A 125 13.33 -0.14 5.93
C VAL A 125 13.36 -1.21 4.84
N LYS A 126 12.43 -1.16 3.87
CA LYS A 126 12.42 -2.10 2.74
C LYS A 126 13.74 -2.11 1.97
N ALA A 127 14.36 -0.94 1.79
CA ALA A 127 15.65 -0.81 1.12
C ALA A 127 16.84 -1.43 1.90
N LEU A 128 16.66 -1.69 3.21
CA LEU A 128 17.66 -2.32 4.08
C LEU A 128 17.42 -3.83 4.28
N SER A 129 16.30 -4.35 3.77
CA SER A 129 15.85 -5.74 3.90
C SER A 129 16.25 -6.56 2.68
N ASP A 130 16.50 -7.86 2.89
CA ASP A 130 16.78 -8.80 1.80
C ASP A 130 15.49 -9.35 1.18
N ILE A 131 14.48 -9.61 2.02
CA ILE A 131 13.21 -10.21 1.60
C ILE A 131 12.06 -9.49 2.30
N ILE A 132 11.01 -9.14 1.55
CA ILE A 132 9.76 -8.63 2.11
C ILE A 132 8.71 -9.75 2.18
N CYS A 133 8.08 -9.90 3.34
CA CYS A 133 7.03 -10.89 3.58
C CYS A 133 5.71 -10.25 4.03
N THR A 134 4.64 -11.03 3.95
CA THR A 134 3.29 -10.75 4.45
C THR A 134 2.85 -11.92 5.33
N SER A 135 1.74 -11.77 6.05
CA SER A 135 1.25 -12.82 6.95
C SER A 135 0.92 -14.09 6.15
N SER A 136 0.45 -13.90 4.93
CA SER A 136 0.06 -14.94 3.98
C SER A 136 1.23 -15.74 3.38
N ASN A 137 2.49 -15.28 3.48
CA ASN A 137 3.65 -15.98 2.90
C ASN A 137 4.90 -16.09 3.78
N ALA A 138 4.90 -15.54 5.00
CA ALA A 138 6.07 -15.54 5.89
C ALA A 138 6.59 -16.96 6.19
N GLU A 139 5.71 -17.89 6.59
CA GLU A 139 6.11 -19.27 6.91
C GLU A 139 6.74 -19.99 5.70
N SER A 140 6.13 -19.82 4.52
CA SER A 140 6.63 -20.42 3.27
C SER A 140 7.99 -19.86 2.88
N LEU A 141 8.23 -18.56 3.09
CA LEU A 141 9.53 -17.93 2.82
C LEU A 141 10.60 -18.42 3.80
N ILE A 142 10.29 -18.47 5.10
CA ILE A 142 11.25 -18.91 6.13
C ILE A 142 11.70 -20.37 5.87
N LYS A 143 10.78 -21.25 5.47
CA LYS A 143 11.10 -22.65 5.13
C LYS A 143 12.06 -22.82 3.94
N GLN A 144 12.26 -21.78 3.12
CA GLN A 144 13.19 -21.80 1.98
C GLN A 144 14.60 -21.35 2.36
N ILE A 145 14.79 -20.79 3.57
CA ILE A 145 16.09 -20.36 4.08
C ILE A 145 16.83 -21.57 4.67
N PRO A 146 18.15 -21.73 4.42
CA PRO A 146 18.93 -22.84 4.98
C PRO A 146 18.84 -22.90 6.51
N SER A 147 18.68 -24.12 7.03
CA SER A 147 18.70 -24.34 8.48
C SER A 147 20.04 -23.90 9.07
N GLY A 148 20.02 -22.93 9.97
CA GLY A 148 21.20 -22.34 10.60
C GLY A 148 21.69 -21.02 9.99
N GLN A 149 21.08 -20.55 8.90
CA GLN A 149 21.27 -19.18 8.43
C GLN A 149 20.60 -18.21 9.41
N PRO A 150 21.35 -17.30 10.05
CA PRO A 150 20.77 -16.29 10.92
C PRO A 150 20.04 -15.19 10.16
#